data_AF-A0A847VNA4-F1
#
_entry.id   AF-A0A847VNA4-F1
#
_cell.length_a   1.000
_cell.length_b   1.000
_cell.length_c   1.000
_cell.angle_alpha   90.00
_cell.angle_beta   90.00
_cell.angle_gamma   90.00
#
_symmetry.space_group_name_H-M   'P 1'
#
loop_
_entity.id
_entity.type
_entity.pdbx_description
1 polymer ?
#
loop_
_entity_poly.entity_id
_entity_poly.type
_entity_poly.pdbx_seq_one_letter_code
_entity_poly.pdbx_strand_id
1 'polypeptide(L)'
;MSALALGYALLFYAATALLAAGLATKIAGYLRTPAPLLIPTTPAPTRAGGVVLRMTREVVFFESLFKGSKWTWLFGWLFHVSLALVLLRHLRYFQQPVWTPVVFVQFFGTYAGLTMVAGLAGLWARRVLVDRVRYISTPSDHLHLALLLAIGLSGLTMRFVAHTDIVAVKAFMLGLTRFSI
;
A
#
# COMPACT_ATOMS: atom_id res chain seq x y z
N MET A 1 -20.88 -12.49 -21.47
CA MET A 1 -20.06 -12.64 -20.25
C MET A 1 -20.60 -13.80 -19.42
N SER A 2 -19.75 -14.51 -18.66
CA SER A 2 -20.24 -15.48 -17.68
C SER A 2 -20.80 -14.78 -16.43
N ALA A 3 -21.67 -15.45 -15.67
CA ALA A 3 -22.19 -14.92 -14.40
C ALA A 3 -21.06 -14.58 -13.41
N LEU A 4 -19.99 -15.37 -13.40
CA LEU A 4 -18.78 -15.14 -12.61
C LEU A 4 -18.10 -13.81 -12.98
N ALA A 5 -17.91 -13.57 -14.28
CA ALA A 5 -17.27 -12.35 -14.77
C ALA A 5 -18.09 -11.09 -14.43
N LEU A 6 -19.41 -11.19 -14.54
CA LEU A 6 -20.32 -10.12 -14.12
C LEU A 6 -20.21 -9.86 -12.61
N GLY A 7 -20.17 -10.92 -11.79
CA GLY A 7 -19.98 -10.81 -10.35
C GLY A 7 -18.69 -10.05 -9.99
N TYR A 8 -17.56 -10.39 -10.63
CA TYR A 8 -16.31 -9.67 -10.40
C TYR A 8 -16.35 -8.21 -10.85
N ALA A 9 -17.01 -7.91 -11.98
CA ALA A 9 -17.16 -6.55 -12.45
C ALA A 9 -17.96 -5.68 -11.46
N LEU A 10 -19.08 -6.20 -10.95
CA LEU A 10 -19.91 -5.51 -9.96
C LEU A 10 -19.15 -5.26 -8.66
N LEU A 11 -18.42 -6.26 -8.16
CA LEU A 11 -17.58 -6.11 -6.98
C LEU A 11 -16.49 -5.05 -7.16
N PHE A 12 -15.84 -5.02 -8.34
CA PHE A 12 -14.83 -4.01 -8.65
C PHE A 12 -15.41 -2.60 -8.60
N TYR A 13 -16.55 -2.34 -9.25
CA TYR A 13 -17.18 -1.01 -9.23
C TYR A 13 -17.70 -0.64 -7.85
N ALA A 14 -18.33 -1.57 -7.12
CA ALA A 14 -18.82 -1.33 -5.77
C ALA A 14 -17.67 -1.00 -4.80
N ALA A 15 -16.58 -1.76 -4.83
CA ALA A 15 -15.41 -1.52 -4.00
C ALA A 15 -14.73 -0.18 -4.34
N THR A 16 -14.64 0.16 -5.64
CA THR A 16 -14.07 1.44 -6.09
C THR A 16 -14.91 2.62 -5.62
N ALA A 17 -16.24 2.54 -5.74
CA ALA A 17 -17.16 3.56 -5.27
C ALA A 17 -17.07 3.74 -3.74
N LEU A 18 -17.04 2.64 -2.99
CA LEU A 18 -16.90 2.66 -1.54
C LEU A 18 -15.57 3.30 -1.10
N LEU A 19 -14.47 2.94 -1.76
CA LEU A 19 -13.15 3.53 -1.51
C LEU A 19 -13.16 5.04 -1.76
N ALA A 20 -13.63 5.47 -2.95
CA ALA A 20 -13.62 6.88 -3.34
C ALA A 20 -14.52 7.74 -2.45
N ALA A 21 -15.76 7.30 -2.21
CA ALA A 21 -16.72 8.02 -1.36
C ALA A 21 -16.26 8.02 0.12
N GLY A 22 -15.79 6.88 0.63
CA GLY A 22 -15.25 6.77 1.99
C GLY A 22 -14.04 7.67 2.21
N LEU A 23 -13.12 7.72 1.24
CA LEU A 23 -11.96 8.60 1.30
C LEU A 23 -12.38 10.08 1.25
N ALA A 24 -13.26 10.45 0.31
CA ALA A 24 -13.73 11.84 0.16
C ALA A 24 -14.43 12.34 1.42
N THR A 25 -15.30 11.52 2.03
CA THR A 25 -15.98 11.87 3.28
C THR A 25 -15.01 12.03 4.45
N LYS A 26 -13.97 11.20 4.55
CA LYS A 26 -12.92 11.38 5.56
C LYS A 26 -12.08 12.63 5.34
N ILE A 27 -11.69 12.92 4.10
CA ILE A 27 -10.98 14.17 3.77
C ILE A 27 -11.84 15.39 4.14
N ALA A 28 -13.12 15.39 3.76
CA ALA A 28 -14.05 16.46 4.12
C ALA A 28 -14.20 16.62 5.64
N GLY A 29 -14.22 15.52 6.39
CA GLY A 29 -14.21 15.54 7.85
C GLY A 29 -12.96 16.23 8.41
N TYR A 30 -11.78 15.85 7.94
CA TYR A 30 -10.52 16.44 8.39
C TYR A 30 -10.40 17.93 8.03
N LEU A 31 -10.85 18.34 6.85
CA LEU A 31 -10.83 19.75 6.43
C LEU A 31 -11.76 20.64 7.25
N ARG A 32 -12.87 20.08 7.76
CA ARG A 32 -13.86 20.82 8.58
C ARG A 32 -13.52 20.79 10.07
N THR A 33 -12.70 19.85 10.52
CA THR A 33 -12.35 19.73 11.93
C THR A 33 -11.33 20.81 12.27
N PRO A 34 -11.64 21.77 13.15
CA PRO A 34 -10.67 22.79 13.54
C PRO A 34 -9.49 22.14 14.25
N ALA A 35 -8.27 22.62 13.97
CA ALA A 35 -7.04 22.22 14.64
C ALA A 35 -6.61 23.32 15.63
N PRO A 36 -7.15 23.34 16.87
CA PRO A 36 -6.99 24.46 17.79
C PRO A 36 -5.58 24.61 18.38
N LEU A 37 -4.72 23.59 18.23
CA LEU A 37 -3.40 23.56 18.87
C LEU A 37 -2.28 23.69 17.82
N LEU A 38 -1.66 24.86 17.77
CA LEU A 38 -0.37 25.07 17.10
C LEU A 38 0.73 24.83 18.14
N ILE A 39 1.18 23.58 18.30
CA ILE A 39 2.27 23.26 19.23
C ILE A 39 3.61 23.42 18.48
N PRO A 40 4.44 24.42 18.84
CA PRO A 40 5.77 24.54 18.25
C PRO A 40 6.65 23.37 18.71
N THR A 41 7.18 22.60 17.77
CA THR A 41 8.11 21.49 18.04
C THR A 41 9.55 22.01 17.96
N THR A 42 10.07 22.58 19.05
CA THR A 42 11.47 23.01 19.10
C THR A 42 12.43 21.83 19.26
N PRO A 43 13.58 21.79 18.57
CA PRO A 43 14.05 22.75 17.57
C PRO A 43 13.38 22.52 16.20
N ALA A 44 12.63 23.52 15.73
CA ALA A 44 12.03 23.52 14.38
C ALA A 44 12.91 24.36 13.44
N PRO A 45 13.09 23.94 12.17
CA PRO A 45 13.75 24.79 11.18
C PRO A 45 13.04 26.13 11.04
N THR A 46 13.80 27.23 11.08
CA THR A 46 13.26 28.60 10.99
C THR A 46 13.03 29.07 9.55
N ARG A 47 13.51 28.31 8.56
CA ARG A 47 13.36 28.60 7.12
C ARG A 47 12.52 27.53 6.45
N ALA A 48 11.71 27.92 5.46
CA ALA A 48 10.87 27.01 4.67
C ALA A 48 11.65 25.83 4.08
N GLY A 49 12.84 26.06 3.52
CA GLY A 49 13.69 24.99 2.99
C GLY A 49 14.12 23.96 4.04
N GLY A 50 14.37 24.40 5.28
CA GLY A 50 14.68 23.49 6.38
C GLY A 50 13.46 22.65 6.80
N VAL A 51 12.25 23.23 6.76
CA VAL A 51 11.00 22.51 7.01
C VAL A 51 10.78 21.43 5.96
N VAL A 52 10.92 21.78 4.67
CA VAL A 52 10.79 20.83 3.56
C VAL A 52 11.78 19.68 3.73
N LEU A 53 13.06 19.97 3.99
CA LEU A 53 14.06 18.92 4.19
C LEU A 53 13.72 18.01 5.38
N ARG A 54 13.31 18.57 6.52
CA ARG A 54 12.89 17.79 7.70
C ARG A 54 11.73 16.87 7.35
N MET A 55 10.69 17.41 6.70
CA MET A 55 9.49 16.63 6.35
C MET A 55 9.81 15.55 5.31
N THR A 56 10.63 15.84 4.31
CA THR A 56 11.07 14.83 3.33
C THR A 56 11.80 13.68 4.02
N ARG A 57 12.69 13.96 4.99
CA ARG A 57 13.38 12.89 5.73
C ARG A 57 12.45 12.05 6.58
N GLU A 58 11.47 12.67 7.23
CA GLU A 58 10.48 11.94 8.00
C GLU A 58 9.53 11.12 7.14
N VAL A 59 9.10 11.63 5.98
CA VAL A 59 8.15 10.92 5.10
C VAL A 59 8.82 9.83 4.27
N VAL A 60 10.00 10.08 3.71
CA VAL A 60 10.66 9.16 2.78
C VAL A 60 11.53 8.13 3.51
N PHE A 61 12.24 8.57 4.54
CA PHE A 61 13.22 7.74 5.24
C PHE A 61 12.77 7.34 6.65
N PHE A 62 11.62 7.83 7.14
CA PHE A 62 11.15 7.56 8.50
C PHE A 62 12.23 7.85 9.56
N GLU A 63 12.91 9.00 9.45
CA GLU A 63 14.10 9.33 10.25
C GLU A 63 13.87 9.18 11.77
N SER A 64 12.75 9.66 12.29
CA SER A 64 12.41 9.50 13.71
C SER A 64 12.22 8.03 14.11
N LEU A 65 11.60 7.23 13.23
CA LEU A 65 11.43 5.79 13.47
C LEU A 65 12.76 5.04 13.44
N PHE A 66 13.68 5.43 12.54
CA PHE A 66 15.02 4.86 12.48
C PHE A 66 15.78 5.05 13.79
N LYS A 67 15.68 6.26 14.37
CA LYS A 67 16.29 6.59 15.66
C LYS A 67 15.64 5.85 16.83
N GLY A 68 14.31 5.69 16.82
CA GLY A 68 13.56 5.06 17.92
C GLY A 68 13.54 3.53 17.91
N SER A 69 13.42 2.90 16.73
CA SER A 69 13.32 1.45 16.60
C SER A 69 13.79 0.96 15.23
N LYS A 70 15.06 0.59 15.15
CA LYS A 70 15.70 0.09 13.92
C LYS A 70 14.96 -1.10 13.29
N TRP A 71 14.43 -2.02 14.11
CA TRP A 71 13.66 -3.16 13.62
C TRP A 71 12.30 -2.76 13.02
N THR A 72 11.57 -1.88 13.70
CA THR A 72 10.29 -1.37 13.16
C THR A 72 10.53 -0.57 11.88
N TRP A 73 11.60 0.22 11.86
CA TRP A 73 12.04 0.94 10.67
C TRP A 73 12.35 0.00 9.51
N LEU A 74 13.17 -1.04 9.74
CA LEU A 74 13.58 -1.98 8.70
C LEU A 74 12.36 -2.66 8.06
N PHE A 75 11.50 -3.28 8.86
CA PHE A 75 10.32 -3.97 8.33
C PHE A 75 9.29 -2.99 7.75
N GLY A 76 9.17 -1.79 8.34
CA GLY A 76 8.31 -0.73 7.84
C GLY A 76 8.75 -0.23 6.45
N TRP A 77 10.03 0.07 6.28
CA TRP A 77 10.59 0.55 5.03
C TRP A 77 10.57 -0.56 3.96
N LEU A 78 10.97 -1.78 4.35
CA LEU A 78 10.89 -2.97 3.48
C LEU A 78 9.47 -3.18 2.96
N PHE A 79 8.46 -3.11 3.82
CA PHE A 79 7.06 -3.22 3.42
C PHE A 79 6.65 -2.10 2.45
N HIS A 80 6.86 -0.82 2.79
CA HIS A 80 6.36 0.29 1.99
C HIS A 80 7.03 0.40 0.61
N VAL A 81 8.35 0.20 0.53
CA VAL A 81 9.06 0.21 -0.77
C VAL A 81 8.61 -0.97 -1.63
N SER A 82 8.45 -2.14 -1.03
CA SER A 82 7.94 -3.32 -1.73
C SER A 82 6.50 -3.11 -2.23
N LEU A 83 5.63 -2.54 -1.38
CA LEU A 83 4.26 -2.21 -1.76
C LEU A 83 4.24 -1.22 -2.94
N ALA A 84 5.06 -0.17 -2.90
CA ALA A 84 5.16 0.80 -3.99
C ALA A 84 5.59 0.14 -5.31
N LEU A 85 6.60 -0.72 -5.28
CA LEU A 85 7.06 -1.47 -6.45
C LEU A 85 5.99 -2.44 -6.98
N VAL A 86 5.28 -3.13 -6.07
CA VAL A 86 4.16 -4.01 -6.42
C VAL A 86 3.04 -3.19 -7.09
N LEU A 87 2.65 -2.05 -6.54
CA LEU A 87 1.62 -1.18 -7.13
C LEU A 87 2.04 -0.67 -8.52
N LEU A 88 3.27 -0.18 -8.66
CA LEU A 88 3.82 0.25 -9.97
C LEU A 88 3.79 -0.89 -10.99
N ARG A 89 4.12 -2.12 -10.59
CA ARG A 89 4.01 -3.29 -11.45
C ARG A 89 2.56 -3.58 -11.85
N HIS A 90 1.61 -3.44 -10.94
CA HIS A 90 0.20 -3.69 -11.20
C HIS A 90 -0.41 -2.65 -12.15
N LEU A 91 0.15 -1.44 -12.22
CA LEU A 91 -0.31 -0.39 -13.13
C LEU A 91 -0.33 -0.84 -14.60
N ARG A 92 0.51 -1.81 -14.99
CA ARG A 92 0.53 -2.36 -16.36
C ARG A 92 -0.81 -2.92 -16.82
N TYR A 93 -1.64 -3.39 -15.89
CA TYR A 93 -2.95 -4.00 -16.19
C TYR A 93 -4.01 -2.95 -16.52
N PHE A 94 -3.72 -1.68 -16.22
CA PHE A 94 -4.62 -0.54 -16.44
C PHE A 94 -4.17 0.34 -17.62
N GLN A 95 -3.09 -0.04 -18.32
CA GLN A 95 -2.47 0.76 -19.37
C GLN A 95 -2.23 -0.04 -20.64
N GLN A 96 -2.54 0.57 -21.78
CA GLN A 96 -2.17 0.09 -23.11
C GLN A 96 -2.04 1.28 -24.07
N PRO A 97 -0.83 1.64 -24.55
CA PRO A 97 0.46 0.99 -24.28
C PRO A 97 0.95 1.18 -22.83
N VAL A 98 1.87 0.31 -22.38
CA VAL A 98 2.48 0.40 -21.04
C VAL A 98 3.59 1.44 -21.05
N TRP A 99 3.61 2.35 -20.09
CA TRP A 99 4.64 3.39 -20.01
C TRP A 99 6.03 2.81 -19.70
N THR A 100 7.06 3.44 -20.26
CA THR A 100 8.46 3.03 -20.12
C THR A 100 8.91 2.79 -18.66
N PRO A 101 8.62 3.68 -17.68
CA PRO A 101 8.98 3.42 -16.28
C PRO A 101 8.33 2.17 -15.69
N VAL A 102 7.08 1.87 -16.08
CA VAL A 102 6.35 0.67 -15.60
C VAL A 102 6.96 -0.60 -16.17
N VAL A 103 7.47 -0.56 -17.41
CA VAL A 103 8.21 -1.67 -18.03
C VAL A 103 9.50 -1.94 -17.25
N PHE A 104 10.28 -0.90 -16.92
CA PHE A 104 11.52 -1.05 -16.16
C PHE A 104 11.31 -1.67 -14.77
N VAL A 105 10.23 -1.30 -14.06
CA VAL A 105 9.93 -1.81 -12.72
C VAL A 105 9.54 -3.30 -12.72
N GLN A 106 9.12 -3.88 -13.85
CA GLN A 106 8.66 -5.28 -13.91
C GLN A 106 9.70 -6.28 -13.38
N PHE A 107 10.98 -6.02 -13.63
CA PHE A 107 12.09 -6.88 -13.19
C PHE A 107 12.11 -7.04 -11.66
N PHE A 108 11.90 -5.95 -10.92
CA PHE A 108 11.91 -5.95 -9.45
C PHE A 108 10.65 -6.58 -8.84
N GLY A 109 9.59 -6.75 -9.63
CA GLY A 109 8.26 -7.05 -9.12
C GLY A 109 8.10 -8.40 -8.42
N THR A 110 8.93 -9.40 -8.73
CA THR A 110 8.89 -10.70 -8.03
C THR A 110 9.56 -10.58 -6.66
N TYR A 111 10.74 -9.95 -6.61
CA TYR A 111 11.46 -9.69 -5.36
C TYR A 111 10.64 -8.80 -4.43
N ALA A 112 10.00 -7.77 -4.97
CA ALA A 112 9.09 -6.90 -4.22
C ALA A 112 7.94 -7.68 -3.57
N GLY A 113 7.37 -8.69 -4.24
CA GLY A 113 6.34 -9.53 -3.63
C GLY A 113 6.86 -10.32 -2.41
N LEU A 114 8.04 -10.92 -2.53
CA LEU A 114 8.70 -11.67 -1.44
C LEU A 114 9.04 -10.75 -0.26
N THR A 115 9.65 -9.60 -0.53
CA THR A 115 10.05 -8.64 0.49
C THR A 115 8.86 -7.95 1.14
N MET A 116 7.75 -7.75 0.41
CA MET A 116 6.49 -7.26 0.98
C MET A 116 5.94 -8.22 2.04
N VAL A 117 5.88 -9.52 1.72
CA VAL A 117 5.42 -10.55 2.67
C VAL A 117 6.36 -10.64 3.86
N ALA A 118 7.68 -10.63 3.66
CA ALA A 118 8.65 -10.62 4.74
C ALA A 118 8.51 -9.38 5.66
N GLY A 119 8.35 -8.20 5.08
CA GLY A 119 8.12 -6.95 5.81
C GLY A 119 6.85 -7.00 6.65
N LEU A 120 5.73 -7.42 6.06
CA LEU A 120 4.46 -7.56 6.75
C LEU A 120 4.52 -8.61 7.86
N ALA A 121 5.15 -9.77 7.62
CA ALA A 121 5.33 -10.82 8.62
C ALA A 121 6.14 -10.30 9.81
N GLY A 122 7.23 -9.56 9.56
CA GLY A 122 8.03 -8.92 10.62
C GLY A 122 7.23 -7.88 11.42
N LEU A 123 6.43 -7.04 10.75
CA LEU A 123 5.55 -6.07 11.41
C LEU A 123 4.44 -6.72 12.24
N TRP A 124 3.87 -7.83 11.75
CA TRP A 124 2.87 -8.58 12.50
C TRP A 124 3.50 -9.30 13.69
N ALA A 125 4.67 -9.93 13.51
CA ALA A 125 5.44 -10.53 14.61
C ALA A 125 5.73 -9.50 15.71
N ARG A 126 6.16 -8.29 15.36
CA ARG A 126 6.34 -7.19 16.32
C ARG A 126 5.06 -6.91 17.13
N ARG A 127 3.89 -6.97 16.48
CA ARG A 127 2.60 -6.69 17.12
C ARG A 127 2.18 -7.76 18.13
N VAL A 128 2.66 -9.00 17.95
CA VAL A 128 2.37 -10.13 18.85
C VAL A 128 3.43 -10.29 19.94
N LEU A 129 4.70 -10.07 19.60
CA LEU A 129 5.85 -10.38 20.45
C LEU A 129 6.29 -9.24 21.37
N VAL A 130 5.99 -7.98 21.04
CA VAL A 130 6.42 -6.82 21.84
C VAL A 130 5.28 -6.34 22.73
N ASP A 131 5.42 -6.48 24.05
CA ASP A 131 4.36 -6.18 25.03
C ASP A 131 3.74 -4.79 24.88
N ARG A 132 4.57 -3.75 24.77
CA ARG A 132 4.09 -2.37 24.60
C ARG A 132 3.24 -2.19 23.35
N VAL A 133 3.57 -2.90 22.27
CA VAL A 133 2.84 -2.83 21.00
C VAL A 133 1.58 -3.65 21.08
N ARG A 134 1.67 -4.86 21.65
CA ARG A 134 0.52 -5.74 21.86
C ARG A 134 -0.54 -5.09 22.73
N TYR A 135 -0.12 -4.40 23.80
CA TYR A 135 -1.01 -3.70 24.72
C TYR A 135 -1.86 -2.61 24.04
N ILE A 136 -1.28 -1.86 23.09
CA ILE A 136 -1.98 -0.80 22.36
C ILE A 136 -2.66 -1.28 21.06
N SER A 137 -2.54 -2.57 20.71
CA SER A 137 -3.05 -3.07 19.44
C SER A 137 -4.51 -3.48 19.54
N THR A 138 -5.27 -3.09 18.52
CA THR A 138 -6.68 -3.46 18.37
C THR A 138 -6.82 -4.65 17.41
N PRO A 139 -7.94 -5.39 17.41
CA PRO A 139 -8.18 -6.47 16.45
C PRO A 139 -8.09 -5.98 14.99
N SER A 140 -8.50 -4.73 14.73
CA SER A 140 -8.42 -4.11 13.40
C SER A 140 -6.98 -4.05 12.90
N ASP A 141 -6.00 -3.76 13.76
CA ASP A 141 -4.59 -3.69 13.38
C ASP A 141 -4.04 -5.03 12.86
N HIS A 142 -4.52 -6.14 13.45
CA HIS A 142 -4.16 -7.48 13.01
C HIS A 142 -4.85 -7.85 11.70
N LEU A 143 -6.13 -7.51 11.55
CA LEU A 143 -6.90 -7.81 10.34
C LEU A 143 -6.33 -7.12 9.10
N HIS A 144 -5.89 -5.86 9.21
CA HIS A 144 -5.27 -5.16 8.08
C HIS A 144 -3.95 -5.81 7.64
N LEU A 145 -3.10 -6.22 8.58
CA LEU A 145 -1.85 -6.91 8.27
C LEU A 145 -2.10 -8.30 7.67
N ALA A 146 -3.04 -9.05 8.23
CA ALA A 146 -3.44 -10.35 7.73
C ALA A 146 -4.00 -10.27 6.30
N LEU A 147 -4.84 -9.27 6.03
CA LEU A 147 -5.40 -9.03 4.70
C LEU A 147 -4.30 -8.74 3.67
N LEU A 148 -3.37 -7.84 3.97
CA LEU A 148 -2.27 -7.51 3.06
C LEU A 148 -1.32 -8.69 2.85
N LEU A 149 -1.08 -9.50 3.89
CA LEU A 149 -0.33 -10.75 3.77
C LEU A 149 -1.03 -11.76 2.86
N ALA A 150 -2.34 -11.93 3.03
CA ALA A 150 -3.13 -12.83 2.19
C ALA A 150 -3.07 -12.40 0.71
N ILE A 151 -3.19 -11.09 0.44
CA ILE A 151 -3.04 -10.53 -0.92
C ILE A 151 -1.62 -10.82 -1.46
N GLY A 152 -0.57 -10.53 -0.68
CA GLY A 152 0.81 -10.78 -1.08
C GLY A 152 1.10 -12.25 -1.37
N LEU A 153 0.68 -13.14 -0.47
CA LEU A 153 0.82 -14.59 -0.62
C LEU A 153 0.04 -15.12 -1.82
N SER A 154 -1.21 -14.69 -2.03
CA SER A 154 -1.97 -15.07 -3.22
C SER A 154 -1.26 -14.68 -4.52
N GLY A 155 -0.63 -13.49 -4.55
CA GLY A 155 0.15 -13.01 -5.69
C GLY A 155 1.38 -13.88 -5.95
N LEU A 156 2.07 -14.32 -4.90
CA LEU A 156 3.24 -15.20 -5.01
C LEU A 156 2.83 -16.62 -5.42
N THR A 157 1.72 -17.14 -4.89
CA THR A 157 1.16 -18.43 -5.32
C THR A 157 0.84 -18.41 -6.81
N MET A 158 0.23 -17.33 -7.32
CA MET A 158 -0.02 -17.19 -8.76
C MET A 158 1.26 -17.07 -9.60
N ARG A 159 2.38 -16.63 -9.00
CA ARG A 159 3.67 -16.49 -9.69
C ARG A 159 4.47 -17.79 -9.73
N PHE A 160 4.42 -18.60 -8.68
CA PHE A 160 5.33 -19.73 -8.50
C PHE A 160 4.64 -21.10 -8.51
N VAL A 161 3.34 -21.16 -8.22
CA VAL A 161 2.61 -22.42 -8.03
C VAL A 161 1.52 -22.56 -9.10
N ALA A 162 0.54 -21.66 -9.09
CA ALA A 162 -0.65 -21.73 -9.93
C ALA A 162 -0.67 -20.56 -10.94
N HIS A 163 0.07 -20.72 -12.02
CA HIS A 163 0.23 -19.69 -13.05
C HIS A 163 -1.11 -19.27 -13.66
N THR A 164 -1.27 -17.96 -13.85
CA THR A 164 -2.49 -17.34 -14.41
C THR A 164 -2.22 -16.75 -15.79
N ASP A 165 -3.23 -16.76 -16.66
CA ASP A 165 -3.20 -16.06 -17.93
C ASP A 165 -3.23 -14.53 -17.72
N ILE A 166 -2.05 -13.95 -17.74
CA ILE A 166 -1.86 -12.51 -17.55
C ILE A 166 -2.39 -11.65 -18.70
N VAL A 167 -2.56 -12.21 -19.90
CA VAL A 167 -3.10 -11.48 -21.06
C VAL A 167 -4.61 -11.35 -20.91
N ALA A 168 -5.29 -12.44 -20.55
CA ALA A 168 -6.71 -12.43 -20.24
C ALA A 168 -7.04 -11.49 -19.08
N VAL A 169 -6.26 -11.53 -17.98
CA VAL A 169 -6.42 -10.60 -16.84
C VAL A 169 -6.26 -9.16 -17.30
N LYS A 170 -5.24 -8.86 -18.12
CA LYS A 170 -5.04 -7.50 -18.63
C LYS A 170 -6.20 -7.03 -19.51
N ALA A 171 -6.69 -7.88 -20.41
CA ALA A 171 -7.82 -7.55 -21.27
C ALA A 171 -9.08 -7.26 -20.44
N PHE A 172 -9.36 -8.08 -19.42
CA PHE A 172 -10.49 -7.88 -18.52
C PHE A 172 -10.39 -6.56 -17.75
N MET A 173 -9.23 -6.26 -17.15
CA MET A 173 -9.02 -5.01 -16.41
C MET A 173 -9.14 -3.76 -17.30
N LEU A 174 -8.63 -3.81 -18.54
CA LEU A 174 -8.80 -2.73 -19.51
C LEU A 174 -10.26 -2.56 -19.94
N GLY A 175 -11.00 -3.66 -20.09
CA GLY A 175 -12.44 -3.60 -20.37
C GLY A 175 -13.21 -2.91 -19.23
N LEU A 176 -12.89 -3.24 -17.97
CA LEU A 176 -13.50 -2.61 -16.80
C LEU A 176 -13.24 -1.10 -16.75
N THR A 177 -11.99 -0.67 -16.99
CA THR A 177 -11.65 0.77 -16.93
C THR A 177 -12.16 1.58 -18.10
N ARG A 178 -12.34 0.94 -19.27
CA ARG A 178 -12.90 1.57 -20.47
C ARG A 178 -14.41 1.44 -20.58
N PHE A 179 -15.05 0.80 -19.61
CA PHE A 179 -16.49 0.50 -19.61
C PHE A 179 -16.93 -0.24 -20.89
N SER A 180 -16.12 -1.20 -21.34
CA SER A 180 -16.30 -1.96 -22.58
C SER A 180 -16.28 -3.47 -22.35
N ILE A 181 -16.70 -3.91 -21.16
CA ILE A 181 -16.84 -5.32 -20.75
C ILE A 181 -18.11 -5.96 -21.30
#